data_AF-A0A1Y4HW70-F1
#
_entry.id   AF-A0A1Y4HW70-F1
#
_cell.length_a   1.000
_cell.length_b   1.000
_cell.length_c   1.000
_cell.angle_alpha   90.00
_cell.angle_beta   90.00
_cell.angle_gamma   90.00
#
_symmetry.space_group_name_H-M   'P 1'
#
loop_
_entity.id
_entity.type
_entity.pdbx_description
1 polymer ?
#
loop_
_entity_poly.entity_id
_entity_poly.type
_entity_poly.pdbx_seq_one_letter_code
_entity_poly.pdbx_strand_id
1 'polypeptide(L)'
;MYRDGEDQESELWNGFDLAEYEEIIQSAIDSANTRDGGNLIRYFDNPQEKGVREKVLSAVPSVELRNGELRGCTTIRLREALTEKEWTALQEYLLGQFSDGWGESFEQRELSVPEGTLYVRFWDGDFSFEIAHEREADGREKAPFKRPRMKLIGEDGNIFSILGRASSLLRENGMPDRAKEMSERVFQSGDYAAALGIISEYVETELTPKSPEARKPRFDRER
;
A
#
# COMPACT_ATOMS: atom_id res chain seq x y z
N MET A 1 -21.66 -44.78 -3.22
CA MET A 1 -22.29 -45.31 -4.45
C MET A 1 -23.19 -44.22 -5.02
N TYR A 2 -22.85 -43.77 -6.23
CA TYR A 2 -23.47 -42.76 -7.13
C TYR A 2 -23.61 -41.31 -6.60
N ARG A 3 -23.28 -40.25 -7.36
CA ARG A 3 -22.95 -40.17 -8.81
C ARG A 3 -22.17 -38.89 -9.14
N ASP A 4 -21.31 -39.04 -10.14
CA ASP A 4 -20.65 -38.07 -11.03
C ASP A 4 -21.10 -36.61 -10.97
N GLY A 5 -20.11 -35.72 -10.91
CA GLY A 5 -20.25 -34.30 -11.16
C GLY A 5 -18.90 -33.59 -11.06
N GLU A 6 -18.04 -33.86 -12.04
CA GLU A 6 -16.86 -33.07 -12.42
C GLU A 6 -15.75 -32.91 -11.36
N ASP A 7 -14.63 -33.60 -11.61
CA ASP A 7 -13.31 -33.09 -11.24
C ASP A 7 -13.16 -31.71 -11.92
N GLN A 8 -13.68 -30.64 -11.31
CA GLN A 8 -13.21 -29.30 -11.61
C GLN A 8 -11.74 -29.32 -11.23
N GLU A 9 -10.89 -29.38 -12.24
CA GLU A 9 -9.46 -29.14 -12.10
C GLU A 9 -9.35 -27.77 -11.43
N SER A 10 -9.12 -27.77 -10.12
CA SER A 10 -9.01 -26.53 -9.35
C SER A 10 -7.71 -25.88 -9.81
N GLU A 11 -7.81 -24.91 -10.71
CA GLU A 11 -6.65 -24.18 -11.19
C GLU A 11 -6.07 -23.39 -10.02
N LEU A 12 -4.84 -23.72 -9.65
CA LEU A 12 -4.17 -23.04 -8.54
C LEU A 12 -3.61 -21.71 -9.05
N TRP A 13 -4.29 -20.63 -8.68
CA TRP A 13 -3.90 -19.27 -9.02
C TRP A 13 -2.95 -18.69 -7.98
N ASN A 14 -1.89 -18.03 -8.46
CA ASN A 14 -0.94 -17.34 -7.59
C ASN A 14 -1.35 -15.85 -7.40
N GLY A 15 -0.60 -15.10 -6.60
CA GLY A 15 -0.92 -13.71 -6.30
C GLY A 15 -1.03 -12.79 -7.53
N PHE A 16 -0.32 -13.08 -8.63
CA PHE A 16 -0.43 -12.30 -9.87
C PHE A 16 -1.77 -12.52 -10.57
N ASP A 17 -2.25 -13.77 -10.59
CA ASP A 17 -3.55 -14.12 -11.16
C ASP A 17 -4.70 -13.55 -10.31
N LEU A 18 -4.51 -13.52 -8.97
CA LEU A 18 -5.50 -12.99 -8.04
C LEU A 18 -5.60 -11.46 -8.02
N ALA A 19 -4.65 -10.74 -8.62
CA ALA A 19 -4.57 -9.29 -8.59
C ALA A 19 -5.83 -8.59 -9.12
N GLU A 20 -6.47 -9.13 -10.15
CA GLU A 20 -7.69 -8.55 -10.71
C GLU A 20 -8.91 -8.67 -9.80
N TYR A 21 -8.86 -9.56 -8.80
CA TYR A 21 -9.95 -9.79 -7.84
C TYR A 21 -9.69 -9.13 -6.48
N GLU A 22 -8.70 -8.24 -6.37
CA GLU A 22 -8.31 -7.54 -5.13
C GLU A 22 -9.52 -6.99 -4.38
N GLU A 23 -10.40 -6.25 -5.04
CA GLU A 23 -11.57 -5.63 -4.39
C GLU A 23 -12.55 -6.67 -3.81
N ILE A 24 -12.78 -7.77 -4.53
CA ILE A 24 -13.67 -8.85 -4.11
C ILE A 24 -13.09 -9.56 -2.90
N ILE A 25 -11.79 -9.88 -2.96
CA ILE A 25 -11.06 -10.55 -1.90
C ILE A 25 -10.99 -9.66 -0.65
N GLN A 26 -10.63 -8.38 -0.80
CA GLN A 26 -10.58 -7.42 0.30
C GLN A 26 -11.96 -7.23 0.96
N SER A 27 -13.03 -7.10 0.17
CA SER A 27 -14.39 -6.99 0.72
C SER A 27 -14.81 -8.26 1.49
N ALA A 28 -14.39 -9.43 1.04
CA ALA A 28 -14.62 -10.66 1.76
C ALA A 28 -13.88 -10.69 3.11
N ILE A 29 -12.62 -10.25 3.12
CA ILE A 29 -11.80 -10.12 4.34
C ILE A 29 -12.44 -9.14 5.31
N ASP A 30 -12.87 -7.97 4.85
CA ASP A 30 -13.53 -6.96 5.69
C ASP A 30 -14.81 -7.50 6.33
N SER A 31 -15.58 -8.29 5.56
CA SER A 31 -16.76 -8.98 6.08
C SER A 31 -16.41 -10.01 7.15
N ALA A 32 -15.33 -10.78 6.97
CA ALA A 32 -14.85 -11.76 7.96
C ALA A 32 -14.34 -11.04 9.23
N ASN A 33 -13.58 -9.96 9.04
CA ASN A 33 -13.09 -9.11 10.12
C ASN A 33 -14.23 -8.48 10.93
N THR A 34 -15.36 -8.15 10.30
CA THR A 34 -16.52 -7.65 11.03
C THR A 34 -17.19 -8.73 11.88
N ARG A 35 -17.29 -9.96 11.36
CA ARG A 35 -17.98 -11.08 12.01
C ARG A 35 -17.23 -11.60 13.25
N ASP A 36 -15.92 -11.79 13.13
CA ASP A 36 -15.08 -12.40 14.17
C ASP A 36 -14.25 -11.35 14.94
N GLY A 37 -14.61 -10.07 14.78
CA GLY A 37 -13.99 -8.96 15.48
C GLY A 37 -12.67 -8.46 14.88
N GLY A 38 -12.09 -9.19 13.92
CA GLY A 38 -11.10 -8.74 12.91
C GLY A 38 -9.73 -8.32 13.42
N ASN A 39 -9.62 -8.07 14.72
CA ASN A 39 -8.40 -7.76 15.40
C ASN A 39 -7.86 -9.02 16.07
N LEU A 40 -6.95 -9.71 15.38
CA LEU A 40 -6.41 -11.00 15.79
C LEU A 40 -5.73 -10.92 17.17
N ILE A 41 -5.14 -9.78 17.53
CA ILE A 41 -4.45 -9.64 18.83
C ILE A 41 -5.35 -9.93 20.05
N ARG A 42 -6.67 -9.87 19.90
CA ARG A 42 -7.62 -10.21 20.96
C ARG A 42 -7.46 -11.65 21.47
N TYR A 43 -7.05 -12.55 20.59
CA TYR A 43 -6.91 -13.98 20.87
C TYR A 43 -5.46 -14.39 21.16
N PHE A 44 -4.52 -13.46 21.17
CA PHE A 44 -3.15 -13.75 21.58
C PHE A 44 -3.12 -14.18 23.05
N ASP A 45 -2.67 -15.41 23.32
CA ASP A 45 -2.55 -15.97 24.66
C ASP A 45 -1.21 -16.69 24.82
N ASN A 46 -0.13 -15.92 24.85
CA ASN A 46 1.19 -16.41 25.25
C ASN A 46 1.55 -15.86 26.64
N PRO A 47 1.51 -16.69 27.69
CA PRO A 47 1.80 -16.25 29.06
C PRO A 47 3.24 -15.78 29.28
N GLN A 48 4.19 -16.19 28.42
CA GLN A 48 5.60 -15.81 28.53
C GLN A 48 5.88 -14.42 27.95
N GLU A 49 5.10 -14.01 26.94
CA GLU A 49 5.30 -12.75 26.20
C GLU A 49 4.10 -11.82 26.36
N LYS A 50 3.72 -11.55 27.63
CA LYS A 50 2.56 -10.70 27.96
C LYS A 50 2.67 -9.28 27.39
N GLY A 51 3.89 -8.78 27.21
CA GLY A 51 4.16 -7.47 26.63
C GLY A 51 3.59 -7.31 25.22
N VAL A 52 3.43 -8.40 24.46
CA VAL A 52 2.76 -8.36 23.14
C VAL A 52 1.33 -7.84 23.27
N ARG A 53 0.52 -8.33 24.22
CA ARG A 53 -0.87 -7.85 24.42
C ARG A 53 -0.93 -6.41 24.91
N GLU A 54 0.09 -5.97 25.64
CA GLU A 54 0.14 -4.63 26.20
C GLU A 54 0.54 -3.59 25.14
N LYS A 55 1.43 -3.98 24.23
CA LYS A 55 2.04 -3.10 23.24
C LYS A 55 1.37 -3.14 21.87
N VAL A 56 0.74 -4.23 21.48
CA VAL A 56 0.03 -4.33 20.20
C VAL A 56 -1.42 -3.86 20.36
N LEU A 57 -1.78 -2.77 19.68
CA LEU A 57 -3.12 -2.19 19.67
C LEU A 57 -4.05 -2.95 18.73
N SER A 58 -3.55 -3.33 17.55
CA SER A 58 -4.30 -4.12 16.58
C SER A 58 -3.41 -4.96 15.68
N ALA A 59 -3.94 -6.08 15.20
CA ALA A 59 -3.41 -6.88 14.10
C ALA A 59 -4.60 -7.26 13.21
N VAL A 60 -4.74 -6.58 12.06
CA VAL A 60 -5.91 -6.71 11.17
C VAL A 60 -5.50 -7.29 9.82
N PRO A 61 -6.02 -8.45 9.41
CA PRO A 61 -5.76 -9.03 8.09
C PRO A 61 -6.35 -8.21 6.95
N SER A 62 -5.66 -8.17 5.82
CA SER A 62 -6.06 -7.55 4.55
C SER A 62 -5.29 -8.20 3.40
N VAL A 63 -5.46 -7.68 2.19
CA VAL A 63 -4.56 -7.92 1.06
C VAL A 63 -3.95 -6.62 0.58
N GLU A 64 -2.82 -6.70 -0.13
CA GLU A 64 -2.16 -5.54 -0.74
C GLU A 64 -1.54 -5.95 -2.08
N LEU A 65 -1.73 -5.12 -3.11
CA LEU A 65 -1.07 -5.29 -4.40
C LEU A 65 0.37 -4.75 -4.35
N ARG A 66 1.37 -5.61 -4.54
CA ARG A 66 2.78 -5.23 -4.62
C ARG A 66 3.39 -5.69 -5.92
N ASN A 67 3.85 -4.74 -6.74
CA ASN A 67 4.48 -5.01 -8.04
C ASN A 67 3.62 -5.92 -8.96
N GLY A 68 2.30 -5.80 -8.87
CA GLY A 68 1.35 -6.61 -9.66
C GLY A 68 0.98 -7.96 -9.06
N GLU A 69 1.52 -8.31 -7.88
CA GLU A 69 1.16 -9.52 -7.14
C GLU A 69 0.29 -9.16 -5.94
N LEU A 70 -0.88 -9.79 -5.82
CA LEU A 70 -1.73 -9.67 -4.64
C LEU A 70 -1.16 -10.53 -3.51
N ARG A 71 -0.89 -9.92 -2.36
CA ARG A 71 -0.31 -10.58 -1.20
C ARG A 71 -1.21 -10.45 0.01
N GLY A 72 -1.22 -11.48 0.86
CA GLY A 72 -1.80 -11.36 2.20
C GLY A 72 -1.02 -10.36 3.04
N CYS A 73 -1.74 -9.47 3.73
CA CYS A 73 -1.16 -8.42 4.55
C CYS A 73 -1.80 -8.44 5.94
N THR A 74 -1.05 -8.04 6.97
CA THR A 74 -1.60 -7.80 8.31
C THR A 74 -1.09 -6.46 8.81
N THR A 75 -2.01 -5.51 8.99
CA THR A 75 -1.67 -4.21 9.54
C THR A 75 -1.58 -4.30 11.06
N ILE A 76 -0.37 -4.12 11.58
CA ILE A 76 -0.07 -4.15 13.02
C ILE A 76 0.11 -2.72 13.54
N ARG A 77 -0.74 -2.30 14.49
CA ARG A 77 -0.59 -1.02 15.19
C ARG A 77 0.01 -1.25 16.55
N LEU A 78 1.09 -0.53 16.85
CA LEU A 78 1.82 -0.64 18.10
C LEU A 78 1.61 0.62 18.95
N ARG A 79 1.47 0.43 20.25
CA ARG A 79 1.60 1.48 21.28
C ARG A 79 3.07 1.80 21.54
N GLU A 80 3.89 0.75 21.56
CA GLU A 80 5.32 0.80 21.86
C GLU A 80 6.05 -0.24 21.00
N ALA A 81 7.36 -0.04 20.80
CA ALA A 81 8.18 -0.99 20.07
C ALA A 81 8.21 -2.36 20.77
N LEU A 82 8.08 -3.42 19.96
CA LEU A 82 8.29 -4.79 20.40
C LEU A 82 9.77 -5.14 20.41
N THR A 83 10.18 -5.92 21.40
CA THR A 83 11.47 -6.61 21.43
C THR A 83 11.51 -7.73 20.39
N GLU A 84 12.69 -8.27 20.10
CA GLU A 84 12.84 -9.40 19.16
C GLU A 84 12.00 -10.61 19.59
N LYS A 85 11.98 -10.95 20.89
CA LYS A 85 11.20 -12.07 21.42
C LYS A 85 9.70 -11.86 21.26
N GLU A 86 9.23 -10.64 21.53
CA GLU A 86 7.83 -10.27 21.35
C GLU A 86 7.44 -10.31 19.87
N TRP A 87 8.33 -9.89 18.96
CA TRP A 87 8.11 -10.02 17.51
C TRP A 87 8.03 -11.48 17.06
N THR A 88 8.95 -12.33 17.51
CA THR A 88 8.91 -13.77 17.20
C THR A 88 7.60 -14.39 17.69
N ALA A 89 7.20 -14.12 18.94
CA ALA A 89 5.96 -14.64 19.48
C ALA A 89 4.72 -14.15 18.72
N LEU A 90 4.72 -12.89 18.27
CA LEU A 90 3.63 -12.34 17.46
C LEU A 90 3.57 -12.99 16.06
N GLN A 91 4.73 -13.21 15.43
CA GLN A 91 4.81 -13.88 14.12
C GLN A 91 4.34 -15.33 14.20
N GLU A 92 4.81 -16.09 15.17
CA GLU A 92 4.38 -17.48 15.41
C GLU A 92 2.86 -17.56 15.66
N TYR A 93 2.32 -16.61 16.42
CA TYR A 93 0.89 -16.52 16.66
C TYR A 93 0.10 -16.23 15.37
N LEU A 94 0.52 -15.23 14.59
CA LEU A 94 -0.13 -14.89 13.32
C LEU A 94 -0.04 -16.05 12.32
N LEU A 95 1.08 -16.78 12.31
CA LEU A 95 1.25 -18.00 11.52
C LEU A 95 0.18 -19.03 11.82
N GLY A 96 -0.04 -19.31 13.12
CA GLY A 96 -1.12 -20.17 13.58
C GLY A 96 -2.47 -19.67 13.06
N GLN A 97 -2.78 -18.39 13.31
CA GLN A 97 -4.04 -17.79 12.84
C GLN A 97 -4.27 -17.95 11.34
N PHE A 98 -3.26 -17.91 10.48
CA PHE A 98 -3.41 -18.10 9.04
C PHE A 98 -3.44 -19.57 8.60
N SER A 99 -2.88 -20.49 9.39
CA SER A 99 -2.85 -21.91 9.06
C SER A 99 -4.05 -22.70 9.61
N ASP A 100 -4.56 -22.36 10.80
CA ASP A 100 -5.56 -23.18 11.51
C ASP A 100 -6.75 -22.38 12.07
N GLY A 101 -6.59 -21.08 12.30
CA GLY A 101 -7.60 -20.24 12.93
C GLY A 101 -8.45 -19.48 11.92
N TRP A 102 -8.18 -18.17 11.87
CA TRP A 102 -8.87 -17.24 10.98
C TRP A 102 -8.72 -17.64 9.50
N GLY A 103 -7.55 -18.12 9.10
CA GLY A 103 -7.24 -18.51 7.72
C GLY A 103 -8.04 -19.70 7.23
N GLU A 104 -8.16 -20.77 8.02
CA GLU A 104 -8.97 -21.95 7.65
C GLU A 104 -10.45 -21.57 7.50
N SER A 105 -10.97 -20.76 8.43
CA SER A 105 -12.35 -20.27 8.38
C SER A 105 -12.62 -19.41 7.14
N PHE A 106 -11.62 -18.64 6.71
CA PHE A 106 -11.72 -17.80 5.52
C PHE A 106 -11.63 -18.61 4.22
N GLU A 107 -10.74 -19.60 4.17
CA GLU A 107 -10.51 -20.44 2.99
C GLU A 107 -11.77 -21.19 2.53
N GLN A 108 -12.63 -21.59 3.49
CA GLN A 108 -13.88 -22.29 3.19
C GLN A 108 -14.96 -21.39 2.58
N ARG A 109 -14.70 -20.09 2.42
CA ARG A 109 -15.67 -19.13 1.91
C ARG A 109 -15.63 -19.04 0.38
N GLU A 110 -16.77 -19.33 -0.23
CA GLU A 110 -17.00 -19.11 -1.66
C GLU A 110 -17.07 -17.63 -1.98
N LEU A 111 -16.21 -17.19 -2.91
CA LEU A 111 -16.24 -15.85 -3.50
C LEU A 111 -16.73 -15.95 -4.94
N SER A 112 -17.87 -15.33 -5.25
CA SER A 112 -18.37 -15.27 -6.63
C SER A 112 -17.56 -14.27 -7.45
N VAL A 113 -16.95 -14.75 -8.53
CA VAL A 113 -16.25 -13.96 -9.56
C VAL A 113 -16.93 -14.20 -10.92
N PRO A 114 -16.77 -13.32 -11.92
CA PRO A 114 -17.41 -13.49 -13.23
C PRO A 114 -17.13 -14.86 -13.89
N GLU A 115 -15.96 -15.42 -13.62
CA GLU A 115 -15.41 -16.66 -14.17
C GLU A 115 -15.85 -17.91 -13.38
N GLY A 116 -16.44 -17.76 -12.19
CA GLY A 116 -16.87 -18.87 -11.35
C GLY A 116 -16.80 -18.58 -9.85
N THR A 117 -16.30 -19.56 -9.10
CA THR A 117 -16.15 -19.49 -7.64
C THR A 117 -14.67 -19.55 -7.27
N LEU A 118 -14.22 -18.59 -6.49
CA LEU A 118 -12.87 -18.50 -5.97
C LEU A 118 -12.83 -18.86 -4.48
N TYR A 119 -11.84 -19.65 -4.08
CA TYR A 119 -11.48 -19.92 -2.69
C TYR A 119 -10.06 -19.39 -2.44
N VAL A 120 -9.88 -18.61 -1.38
CA VAL A 120 -8.61 -17.91 -1.12
C VAL A 120 -7.97 -18.45 0.14
N ARG A 121 -6.72 -18.92 0.01
CA ARG A 121 -5.90 -19.40 1.12
C ARG A 121 -4.75 -18.43 1.40
N PHE A 122 -4.53 -18.11 2.67
CA PHE A 122 -3.46 -17.21 3.12
C PHE A 122 -2.14 -17.91 3.45
N TRP A 123 -2.09 -19.23 3.29
CA TRP A 123 -1.00 -20.09 3.72
C TRP A 123 -0.75 -21.19 2.67
N ASP A 124 0.44 -21.29 2.10
CA ASP A 124 0.78 -22.33 1.11
C ASP A 124 1.82 -23.35 1.62
N GLY A 125 2.30 -23.18 2.85
CA GLY A 125 3.35 -24.00 3.45
C GLY A 125 4.69 -23.29 3.62
N ASP A 126 4.94 -22.17 2.92
CA ASP A 126 6.12 -21.32 3.09
C ASP A 126 5.71 -19.86 3.30
N PHE A 127 5.74 -19.42 4.55
CA PHE A 127 5.26 -18.08 4.93
C PHE A 127 6.40 -17.29 5.54
N SER A 128 6.70 -16.15 4.92
CA SER A 128 7.68 -15.21 5.41
C SER A 128 7.03 -13.85 5.60
N PHE A 129 7.33 -13.21 6.74
CA PHE A 129 6.89 -11.84 6.98
C PHE A 129 7.92 -10.88 6.39
N GLU A 130 7.48 -10.04 5.46
CA GLU A 130 8.20 -8.80 5.15
C GLU A 130 7.67 -7.71 6.09
N ILE A 131 8.51 -7.27 7.05
CA ILE A 131 8.13 -6.17 7.93
C ILE A 131 8.33 -4.86 7.20
N ALA A 132 7.23 -4.31 6.67
CA ALA A 132 7.18 -2.93 6.24
C ALA A 132 6.81 -2.05 7.43
N HIS A 133 7.72 -1.18 7.87
CA HIS A 133 7.38 -0.13 8.81
C HIS A 133 6.65 0.98 8.07
N GLU A 134 5.33 1.03 8.21
CA GLU A 134 4.64 2.31 8.10
C GLU A 134 5.17 3.19 9.24
N ARG A 135 6.15 4.05 8.93
CA ARG A 135 6.19 5.34 9.63
C ARG A 135 4.80 5.90 9.48
N GLU A 136 4.24 6.52 10.52
CA GLU A 136 3.04 7.35 10.36
C GLU A 136 3.22 8.12 9.06
N ALA A 137 2.50 7.69 8.03
CA ALA A 137 2.45 8.43 6.81
C ALA A 137 1.89 9.75 7.31
N ASP A 138 2.67 10.83 7.12
CA ASP A 138 1.99 12.10 6.97
C ASP A 138 0.92 11.82 5.92
N GLY A 139 -0.33 11.80 6.38
CA GLY A 139 -1.39 11.06 5.73
C GLY A 139 -1.80 11.77 4.47
N ARG A 140 -1.04 11.63 3.39
CA ARG A 140 -1.37 12.14 2.06
C ARG A 140 -0.67 11.33 0.98
N GLU A 141 -1.22 10.17 0.63
CA GLU A 141 -1.42 9.95 -0.80
C GLU A 141 -2.30 11.10 -1.30
N LYS A 142 -1.67 12.16 -1.80
CA LYS A 142 -2.37 13.33 -2.30
C LYS A 142 -3.10 12.89 -3.56
N ALA A 143 -4.43 12.85 -3.49
CA ALA A 143 -5.29 12.88 -4.66
C ALA A 143 -4.69 13.83 -5.71
N PRO A 144 -4.61 13.41 -6.99
CA PRO A 144 -3.88 14.15 -8.01
C PRO A 144 -4.46 15.56 -8.10
N PHE A 145 -3.65 16.54 -7.71
CA PHE A 145 -4.02 17.95 -7.87
C PHE A 145 -3.37 18.52 -9.10
N LYS A 146 -4.06 19.48 -9.70
CA LYS A 146 -3.52 20.20 -10.85
C LYS A 146 -2.40 21.11 -10.40
N ARG A 147 -1.15 20.72 -10.71
CA ARG A 147 0.04 21.52 -10.44
C ARG A 147 -0.02 22.81 -11.27
N PRO A 148 0.07 24.00 -10.64
CA PRO A 148 0.16 25.26 -11.39
C PRO A 148 1.45 25.30 -12.20
N ARG A 149 1.39 25.90 -13.39
CA ARG A 149 2.56 26.06 -14.25
C ARG A 149 3.42 27.23 -13.80
N MET A 150 4.72 26.99 -13.68
CA MET A 150 5.71 27.98 -13.29
C MET A 150 6.88 27.99 -14.28
N LYS A 151 7.13 29.16 -14.88
CA LYS A 151 8.24 29.34 -15.82
C LYS A 151 9.55 29.60 -15.06
N LEU A 152 10.57 28.77 -15.33
CA LEU A 152 11.90 28.86 -14.72
C LEU A 152 12.98 29.38 -15.68
N ILE A 153 12.80 29.27 -16.99
CA ILE A 153 13.81 29.70 -17.97
C ILE A 153 13.91 31.23 -18.01
N GLY A 154 15.13 31.75 -17.85
CA GLY A 154 15.45 33.18 -17.93
C GLY A 154 15.41 33.93 -16.60
N GLU A 155 15.22 33.22 -15.49
CA GLU A 155 15.04 33.78 -14.14
C GLU A 155 16.22 33.42 -13.23
N ASP A 156 16.36 34.12 -12.09
CA ASP A 156 17.38 33.81 -11.07
C ASP A 156 17.26 32.35 -10.60
N GLY A 157 18.36 31.61 -10.76
CA GLY A 157 18.47 30.19 -10.45
C GLY A 157 18.73 29.91 -8.97
N ASN A 158 18.70 30.89 -8.08
CA ASN A 158 18.81 30.63 -6.64
C ASN A 158 17.56 29.91 -6.11
N ILE A 159 17.77 28.84 -5.33
CA ILE A 159 16.68 28.00 -4.82
C ILE A 159 15.68 28.75 -3.96
N PHE A 160 16.12 29.76 -3.21
CA PHE A 160 15.23 30.59 -2.39
C PHE A 160 14.33 31.49 -3.24
N SER A 161 14.84 32.01 -4.37
CA SER A 161 14.08 32.77 -5.36
C SER A 161 13.01 31.89 -6.02
N ILE A 162 13.38 30.65 -6.39
CA ILE A 162 12.46 29.66 -6.94
C ILE A 162 11.40 29.25 -5.92
N LEU A 163 11.80 28.96 -4.68
CA LEU A 163 10.91 28.59 -3.58
C LEU A 163 9.88 29.70 -3.30
N GLY A 164 10.32 30.95 -3.21
CA GLY A 164 9.44 32.09 -2.93
C GLY A 164 8.36 32.27 -4.00
N ARG A 165 8.72 32.11 -5.28
CA ARG A 165 7.79 32.17 -6.40
C ARG A 165 6.82 30.98 -6.41
N ALA A 166 7.31 29.76 -6.20
CA ALA A 166 6.45 28.58 -6.13
C ALA A 166 5.45 28.67 -4.96
N SER A 167 5.89 29.15 -3.80
CA SER A 167 5.03 29.34 -2.62
C SER A 167 3.95 30.39 -2.87
N SER A 168 4.30 31.50 -3.53
CA SER A 168 3.34 32.54 -3.93
C SER A 168 2.31 32.01 -4.92
N LEU A 169 2.76 31.29 -5.96
CA LEU A 169 1.89 30.69 -6.97
C LEU A 169 0.89 29.70 -6.36
N LEU A 170 1.34 28.86 -5.42
CA LEU A 170 0.45 27.92 -4.72
C LEU A 170 -0.60 28.67 -3.88
N ARG A 171 -0.21 29.74 -3.18
CA ARG A 171 -1.14 30.57 -2.39
C ARG A 171 -2.18 31.28 -3.27
N GLU A 172 -1.76 31.81 -4.41
CA GLU A 172 -2.65 32.44 -5.40
C GLU A 172 -3.67 31.46 -6.00
N ASN A 173 -3.29 30.18 -6.12
CA ASN A 173 -4.17 29.11 -6.57
C ASN A 173 -4.99 28.46 -5.42
N GLY A 174 -5.08 29.11 -4.25
CA GLY A 174 -5.87 28.62 -3.12
C GLY A 174 -5.29 27.40 -2.41
N MET A 175 -3.98 27.17 -2.51
CA MET A 175 -3.26 26.02 -1.92
C MET A 175 -2.22 26.43 -0.85
N PRO A 176 -2.61 27.17 0.22
CA PRO A 176 -1.67 27.65 1.23
C PRO A 176 -1.01 26.49 2.02
N ASP A 177 -1.74 25.40 2.29
CA ASP A 177 -1.21 24.25 3.02
C ASP A 177 -0.08 23.56 2.26
N ARG A 178 -0.21 23.48 0.93
CA ARG A 178 0.84 22.94 0.07
C ARG A 178 2.04 23.85 -0.06
N ALA A 179 1.81 25.16 -0.07
CA ALA A 179 2.89 26.14 -0.06
C ALA A 179 3.74 26.02 1.22
N LYS A 180 3.07 25.82 2.37
CA LYS A 180 3.73 25.60 3.66
C LYS A 180 4.54 24.29 3.65
N GLU A 181 3.90 23.18 3.30
CA GLU A 181 4.52 21.85 3.26
C GLU A 181 5.72 21.80 2.29
N MET A 182 5.56 22.33 1.08
CA MET A 182 6.65 22.43 0.10
C MET A 182 7.84 23.22 0.67
N SER A 183 7.57 24.34 1.34
CA SER A 183 8.62 25.17 1.94
C SER A 183 9.38 24.41 3.03
N GLU A 184 8.66 23.74 3.94
CA GLU A 184 9.25 22.94 5.01
C GLU A 184 10.14 21.82 4.45
N ARG A 185 9.67 21.10 3.42
CA ARG A 185 10.44 20.06 2.74
C ARG A 185 11.69 20.61 2.05
N VAL A 186 11.61 21.78 1.41
CA VAL A 186 12.78 22.42 0.78
C VAL A 186 13.80 22.88 1.83
N PHE A 187 13.37 23.43 2.97
CA PHE A 187 14.29 23.81 4.04
C PHE A 187 15.01 22.61 4.68
N GLN A 188 14.39 21.44 4.64
CA GLN A 188 14.98 20.18 5.10
C GLN A 188 15.84 19.49 4.03
N SER A 189 15.86 20.01 2.79
CA SER A 189 16.66 19.44 1.71
C SER A 189 18.12 19.82 1.86
N GLY A 190 19.02 18.85 1.64
CA GLY A 190 20.46 19.03 1.84
C GLY A 190 21.21 19.65 0.66
N ASP A 191 20.57 19.74 -0.52
CA ASP A 191 21.19 20.27 -1.72
C ASP A 191 20.18 20.87 -2.70
N TYR A 192 20.70 21.63 -3.67
CA TYR A 192 19.93 22.33 -4.68
C TYR A 192 19.07 21.40 -5.56
N ALA A 193 19.58 20.22 -5.92
CA ALA A 193 18.88 19.29 -6.81
C ALA A 193 17.69 18.63 -6.09
N ALA A 194 17.88 18.23 -4.83
CA ALA A 194 16.81 17.74 -3.97
C ALA A 194 15.72 18.80 -3.78
N ALA A 195 16.11 20.05 -3.52
CA ALA A 195 15.18 21.16 -3.38
C ALA A 195 14.35 21.39 -4.65
N LEU A 196 14.99 21.36 -5.82
CA LEU A 196 14.30 21.53 -7.11
C LEU A 196 13.37 20.36 -7.43
N GLY A 197 13.77 19.14 -7.07
CA GLY A 197 12.92 17.95 -7.16
C GLY A 197 11.65 18.10 -6.34
N ILE A 198 11.78 18.52 -5.07
CA ILE A 198 10.65 18.78 -4.18
C ILE A 198 9.73 19.84 -4.79
N ILE A 199 10.25 20.99 -5.25
CA ILE A 199 9.42 22.04 -5.86
C ILE A 199 8.65 21.52 -7.09
N SER A 200 9.27 20.66 -7.90
CA SER A 200 8.65 20.07 -9.10
C SER A 200 7.50 19.10 -8.79
N GLU A 201 7.39 18.61 -7.55
CA GLU A 201 6.23 17.85 -7.09
C GLU A 201 4.98 18.74 -6.91
N TYR A 202 5.18 20.05 -6.71
CA TYR A 202 4.10 20.99 -6.41
C TYR A 202 3.72 21.90 -7.57
N VAL A 203 4.68 22.25 -8.41
CA VAL A 203 4.49 23.11 -9.59
C VAL A 203 5.02 22.42 -10.83
N GLU A 204 4.32 22.59 -11.96
CA GLU A 204 4.78 22.09 -13.26
C GLU A 204 5.75 23.11 -13.85
N THR A 205 6.98 22.68 -14.19
CA THR A 205 8.00 23.57 -14.76
C THR A 205 8.50 23.03 -16.10
N GLU A 206 9.16 23.87 -16.88
CA GLU A 206 9.78 23.48 -18.15
C GLU A 206 10.96 22.49 -17.97
N LEU A 207 11.45 22.33 -16.72
CA LEU A 207 12.50 21.38 -16.35
C LEU A 207 11.94 20.05 -15.85
N THR A 208 10.63 19.94 -15.66
CA THR A 208 9.98 18.68 -15.30
C THR A 208 10.04 17.74 -16.52
N PRO A 209 10.60 16.52 -16.39
CA PRO A 209 10.57 15.57 -17.50
C PRO A 209 9.11 15.28 -17.85
N LYS A 210 8.74 15.48 -19.12
CA LYS A 210 7.43 15.05 -19.61
C LYS A 210 7.35 13.53 -19.44
N SER A 211 6.38 13.06 -18.67
CA SER A 211 6.04 11.63 -18.59
C SER A 211 5.98 11.03 -20.00
N PRO A 212 6.48 9.79 -20.23
CA PRO A 212 6.57 9.19 -21.55
C PRO A 212 5.20 8.70 -22.03
N GLU A 213 4.27 9.62 -22.27
CA GLU A 213 3.03 9.30 -22.95
C GLU A 213 3.15 9.62 -24.45
N ALA A 214 2.81 8.59 -25.25
CA ALA A 214 2.60 8.60 -26.69
C ALA A 214 3.84 8.73 -27.60
N ARG A 215 4.73 7.72 -27.57
CA ARG A 215 5.35 7.28 -28.84
C ARG A 215 4.28 6.56 -29.66
N LYS A 216 3.58 7.30 -30.54
CA LYS A 216 2.76 6.69 -31.60
C LYS A 216 3.65 5.73 -32.40
N PRO A 217 3.22 4.49 -32.70
CA PRO A 217 3.93 3.66 -33.65
C PRO A 217 3.92 4.39 -35.00
N ARG A 218 5.11 4.73 -35.50
CA ARG A 218 5.28 5.15 -36.89
C ARG A 218 4.97 3.91 -37.75
N PHE A 219 3.83 3.95 -38.41
CA PHE A 219 3.58 3.11 -39.58
C PHE A 219 4.57 3.55 -40.65
N ASP A 220 5.62 2.76 -40.85
CA ASP A 220 6.43 2.87 -42.06
C ASP A 220 5.59 2.32 -43.23
N ARG A 221 5.15 3.24 -44.09
CA ARG A 221 4.69 2.96 -45.45
C ARG A 221 5.79 3.41 -46.40
N GLU A 222 6.60 2.50 -46.89
CA GLU A 222 7.32 2.60 -48.16
C GLU A 222 7.20 1.22 -48.83
N ARG A 223 6.29 1.09 -49.80
CA ARG A 223 6.55 1.02 -51.26
C ARG A 223 7.40 -0.16 -51.68
#